data_AF-A0A3N5SQG1-F1
#
_entry.id   AF-A0A3N5SQG1-F1
#
_cell.length_a   1.000
_cell.length_b   1.000
_cell.length_c   1.000
_cell.angle_alpha   90.00
_cell.angle_beta   90.00
_cell.angle_gamma   90.00
#
_symmetry.space_group_name_H-M   'P 1'
#
loop_
_entity.id
_entity.type
_entity.pdbx_description
1 polymer ?
#
loop_
_entity_poly.entity_id
_entity_poly.type
_entity_poly.pdbx_seq_one_letter_code
_entity_poly.pdbx_strand_id
1 'polypeptide(L)'
;MKIAVDAMGGDFAPQAIVEGAYWAAKKHGMKVVLVGEEDTVSKELSKFPTSKLPIYIHHAPNVVAMHDSPSVVLRRMKETSIKVAIDLAKAG
;
A
#
# COMPACT_ATOMS: atom_id res chain seq x y z
N MET A 1 -0.42 9.53 14.67
CA MET A 1 -0.94 8.25 14.16
C MET A 1 -0.54 8.12 12.69
N LYS A 2 -0.01 6.96 12.27
CA LYS A 2 0.31 6.62 10.89
C LYS A 2 -0.56 5.43 10.49
N ILE A 3 -1.03 5.39 9.25
CA ILE A 3 -1.89 4.32 8.75
C ILE A 3 -1.14 3.62 7.61
N ALA A 4 -0.85 2.33 7.78
CA ALA A 4 -0.35 1.49 6.70
C ALA A 4 -1.52 0.97 5.88
N VAL A 5 -1.41 1.04 4.56
CA VAL A 5 -2.46 0.64 3.62
C VAL A 5 -1.84 -0.27 2.56
N ASP A 6 -2.37 -1.47 2.40
CA ASP A 6 -2.01 -2.35 1.29
C ASP A 6 -2.50 -1.72 -0.02
N ALA A 7 -1.57 -1.23 -0.82
CA ALA A 7 -1.85 -0.55 -2.07
C ALA A 7 -2.18 -1.52 -3.21
N MET A 8 -1.89 -2.81 -3.04
CA MET A 8 -1.98 -3.81 -4.11
C MET A 8 -3.22 -4.70 -3.99
N GLY A 9 -3.93 -4.62 -2.85
CA GLY A 9 -5.11 -5.42 -2.56
C GLY A 9 -6.41 -4.79 -3.07
N GLY A 10 -7.19 -5.56 -3.84
CA GLY A 10 -8.53 -5.20 -4.29
C GLY A 10 -8.68 -5.18 -5.81
N ASP A 11 -9.93 -5.25 -6.28
CA ASP A 11 -10.25 -5.39 -7.72
C ASP A 11 -9.79 -4.20 -8.58
N PHE A 12 -9.69 -3.02 -7.96
CA PHE A 12 -9.28 -1.75 -8.60
C PHE A 12 -7.95 -1.22 -8.04
N ALA A 13 -7.13 -2.10 -7.47
CA ALA A 13 -5.81 -1.75 -6.98
C ALA A 13 -4.82 -1.59 -8.15
N PRO A 14 -3.84 -0.67 -8.06
CA PRO A 14 -3.63 0.27 -6.95
C PRO A 14 -4.42 1.57 -7.05
N GLN A 15 -5.17 1.79 -8.14
CA GLN A 15 -5.79 3.09 -8.46
C GLN A 15 -6.72 3.60 -7.37
N ALA A 16 -7.73 2.79 -7.00
CA ALA A 16 -8.72 3.19 -6.00
C ALA A 16 -8.09 3.43 -4.62
N ILE A 17 -7.07 2.65 -4.27
CA ILE A 17 -6.39 2.74 -2.97
C ILE A 17 -5.51 3.99 -2.90
N VAL A 18 -4.73 4.26 -3.95
CA VAL A 18 -3.88 5.44 -4.05
C VAL A 18 -4.72 6.71 -4.07
N GLU A 19 -5.83 6.73 -4.80
CA GLU A 19 -6.77 7.86 -4.81
C GLU A 19 -7.36 8.09 -3.41
N GLY A 20 -7.83 7.03 -2.74
CA GLY A 20 -8.35 7.13 -1.37
C GLY A 20 -7.31 7.67 -0.38
N ALA A 21 -6.06 7.20 -0.47
CA ALA A 21 -4.95 7.67 0.35
C ALA A 21 -4.65 9.16 0.12
N TYR A 22 -4.68 9.61 -1.14
CA TYR A 22 -4.53 11.02 -1.48
C TYR A 22 -5.63 11.87 -0.85
N TRP A 23 -6.90 11.48 -0.97
CA TRP A 23 -8.02 12.22 -0.38
C TRP A 23 -7.96 12.25 1.15
N ALA A 24 -7.60 11.13 1.78
CA ALA A 24 -7.42 11.07 3.23
C ALA A 24 -6.31 12.02 3.71
N ALA A 25 -5.15 12.00 3.05
CA ALA A 25 -4.04 12.88 3.37
C ALA A 25 -4.39 14.36 3.13
N LYS A 26 -5.06 14.67 2.02
CA LYS A 26 -5.44 16.04 1.65
C LYS A 26 -6.52 16.64 2.55
N LYS A 27 -7.59 15.88 2.84
CA LYS A 27 -8.76 16.38 3.57
C LYS A 27 -8.57 16.34 5.09
N HIS A 28 -7.80 15.37 5.58
CA HIS A 28 -7.69 15.10 7.01
C HIS A 28 -6.25 15.20 7.54
N GLY A 29 -5.26 15.49 6.69
CA GLY A 29 -3.85 15.54 7.11
C GLY A 29 -3.33 14.18 7.60
N MET A 30 -4.00 13.08 7.25
CA MET A 30 -3.62 11.75 7.70
C MET A 30 -2.29 11.32 7.11
N LYS A 31 -1.40 10.80 7.96
CA LYS A 31 -0.12 10.22 7.52
C LYS A 31 -0.36 8.80 6.98
N VAL A 32 -0.23 8.62 5.67
CA VAL A 32 -0.50 7.35 4.99
C VAL A 32 0.79 6.72 4.50
N VAL A 33 0.95 5.42 4.74
CA VAL A 33 2.03 4.60 4.17
C VAL A 33 1.40 3.60 3.22
N LEU A 34 1.57 3.81 1.92
CA LEU A 34 1.15 2.89 0.87
C LEU A 34 2.17 1.76 0.76
N VAL A 35 1.74 0.53 0.95
CA VAL A 35 2.60 -0.65 0.93
C VAL A 35 2.34 -1.45 -0.33
N GLY A 36 3.36 -1.67 -1.16
CA GLY A 36 3.20 -2.34 -2.44
C GLY A 36 4.42 -2.24 -3.34
N GLU A 37 4.28 -2.72 -4.57
CA GLU A 37 5.33 -2.61 -5.58
C GLU A 37 5.56 -1.11 -5.89
N GLU A 38 6.80 -0.64 -5.75
CA GLU A 38 7.09 0.79 -5.64
C GLU A 38 6.86 1.52 -6.97
N ASP A 39 7.24 0.91 -8.09
CA ASP A 39 7.09 1.52 -9.41
C ASP A 39 5.61 1.67 -9.77
N THR A 40 4.80 0.64 -9.53
CA THR A 40 3.36 0.66 -9.80
C THR A 40 2.65 1.69 -8.92
N VAL A 41 2.96 1.73 -7.61
CA VAL A 41 2.34 2.68 -6.69
C VAL A 41 2.80 4.11 -6.98
N SER A 42 4.09 4.33 -7.25
CA SER A 42 4.66 5.64 -7.57
C SER A 42 4.07 6.20 -8.87
N LYS A 43 3.93 5.36 -9.90
CA LYS A 43 3.30 5.73 -11.17
C LYS A 43 1.86 6.20 -10.97
N GLU A 44 1.08 5.51 -10.15
CA GLU A 44 -0.29 5.93 -9.86
C GLU A 44 -0.33 7.22 -9.02
N LEU A 45 0.53 7.32 -8.00
CA LEU A 45 0.60 8.48 -7.11
C LEU A 45 1.02 9.75 -7.87
N SER A 46 1.84 9.63 -8.92
CA SER A 46 2.29 10.75 -9.76
C SER A 46 1.15 11.50 -10.47
N LYS A 47 -0.05 10.89 -10.57
CA LYS A 47 -1.24 11.55 -11.13
C LYS A 47 -1.87 12.59 -10.18
N PHE A 48 -1.43 12.64 -8.92
CA PHE A 48 -1.98 13.51 -7.90
C PHE A 48 -0.93 14.53 -7.39
N PRO A 49 -1.35 15.74 -6.98
CA PRO A 49 -0.43 16.72 -6.39
C PRO A 49 -0.11 16.35 -4.93
N THR A 50 1.00 15.65 -4.70
CA THR A 50 1.35 15.06 -3.40
C THR A 50 2.51 15.72 -2.67
N SER A 51 3.18 16.71 -3.27
CA SER A 51 4.44 17.29 -2.76
C SER A 51 4.41 17.86 -1.34
N LYS A 52 3.22 18.15 -0.79
CA LYS A 52 3.03 18.66 0.57
C LYS A 52 2.17 17.73 1.45
N LEU A 53 1.83 16.55 0.94
CA LEU A 53 0.96 15.60 1.65
C LEU A 53 1.80 14.56 2.37
N PRO A 54 1.41 14.13 3.59
CA PRO A 54 2.14 13.14 4.35
C PRO A 54 1.85 11.71 3.85
N ILE A 55 2.19 11.44 2.58
CA ILE A 55 2.05 10.13 1.93
C ILE A 55 3.44 9.57 1.68
N TYR A 56 3.64 8.31 2.06
CA TYR A 56 4.90 7.58 1.93
C TYR A 56 4.66 6.26 1.22
N ILE A 57 5.65 5.76 0.50
CA ILE A 57 5.62 4.43 -0.12
C ILE A 57 6.56 3.51 0.66
N HIS A 58 6.13 2.29 0.96
CA HIS A 58 6.96 1.22 1.48
C HIS A 58 6.95 0.06 0.49
N HIS A 59 8.10 -0.22 -0.10
CA HIS A 59 8.24 -1.26 -1.11
C HIS A 59 7.93 -2.65 -0.55
N ALA A 60 7.04 -3.37 -1.21
CA ALA A 60 6.73 -4.78 -0.96
C ALA A 60 6.57 -5.48 -2.32
N PRO A 61 7.57 -6.26 -2.77
CA PRO A 61 7.61 -6.79 -4.13
C PRO A 61 6.61 -7.93 -4.39
N ASN A 62 6.10 -8.57 -3.33
CA ASN A 62 5.16 -9.67 -3.47
C ASN A 62 3.73 -9.20 -3.28
N VAL A 63 2.85 -9.59 -4.19
CA VAL A 63 1.40 -9.44 -4.07
C VAL A 63 0.81 -10.83 -3.97
N VAL A 64 -0.16 -11.02 -3.07
CA VAL A 64 -0.91 -12.28 -2.99
C VAL A 64 -1.99 -12.23 -4.06
N ALA A 65 -1.88 -13.08 -5.08
CA ALA A 65 -2.90 -13.19 -6.10
C ALA A 65 -4.10 -14.00 -5.56
N MET A 66 -5.31 -13.69 -6.04
CA MET A 66 -6.54 -14.37 -5.61
C MET A 66 -6.52 -15.89 -5.85
N HIS A 67 -5.76 -16.35 -6.85
CA HIS A 67 -5.63 -17.76 -7.22
C HIS A 67 -4.35 -18.42 -6.68
N ASP A 68 -3.57 -17.73 -5.84
CA ASP A 68 -2.39 -18.33 -5.24
C ASP A 68 -2.79 -19.44 -4.27
N SER A 69 -2.16 -20.61 -4.40
CA SER A 69 -2.34 -21.69 -3.43
C SER A 69 -1.93 -21.23 -2.02
N PRO A 70 -2.63 -21.64 -0.96
CA PRO A 70 -2.28 -21.29 0.41
C PRO A 70 -0.81 -21.59 0.76
N SER A 71 -0.26 -22.69 0.23
CA SER A 71 1.14 -23.07 0.39
C SER A 71 2.13 -22.08 -0.21
N VAL A 72 1.84 -21.53 -1.39
CA VAL A 72 2.69 -20.52 -2.06
C VAL A 72 2.61 -19.19 -1.32
N VAL A 73 1.41 -18.81 -0.88
CA VAL A 73 1.18 -17.61 -0.06
C VAL A 73 1.97 -17.69 1.25
N LEU A 74 1.87 -18.80 1.99
CA LEU A 74 2.60 -18.98 3.25
C LEU A 74 4.13 -18.91 3.07
N ARG A 75 4.65 -19.39 1.94
CA ARG A 75 6.08 -19.34 1.63
C ARG A 75 6.56 -17.93 1.29
N ARG A 76 5.77 -17.15 0.54
CA ARG A 76 6.10 -15.78 0.12
C ARG A 76 5.65 -14.72 1.11
N MET A 77 4.88 -15.12 2.13
CA MET A 77 4.13 -14.24 3.02
C MET A 77 4.98 -13.17 3.71
N LYS A 78 6.29 -13.39 3.92
CA LYS A 78 7.17 -12.45 4.64
C LYS A 78 7.30 -11.08 3.95
N GLU A 79 7.20 -11.04 2.63
CA GLU A 79 7.45 -9.84 1.83
C GLU A 79 6.22 -9.41 1.02
N THR A 80 5.02 -9.86 1.42
CA THR A 80 3.78 -9.45 0.74
C THR A 80 3.30 -8.11 1.27
N SER A 81 2.69 -7.29 0.40
CA SER A 81 2.18 -5.97 0.76
C SER A 81 1.27 -5.97 2.00
N ILE A 82 0.35 -6.93 2.08
CA ILE A 82 -0.54 -7.10 3.24
C ILE A 82 0.21 -7.46 4.53
N LYS A 83 1.22 -8.34 4.47
CA LYS A 83 1.99 -8.72 5.66
C LYS A 83 2.83 -7.55 6.16
N VAL A 84 3.46 -6.84 5.25
CA VAL A 84 4.29 -5.68 5.56
C VAL A 84 3.43 -4.56 6.18
N ALA A 85 2.22 -4.33 5.67
CA ALA A 85 1.29 -3.39 6.28
C ALA A 85 0.93 -3.75 7.73
N ILE A 86 0.70 -5.04 8.02
CA ILE A 86 0.45 -5.53 9.39
C ILE A 86 1.68 -5.34 10.29
N ASP A 87 2.88 -5.64 9.79
CA ASP A 87 4.12 -5.49 10.56
C ASP A 87 4.39 -4.03 10.92
N LEU A 88 4.15 -3.10 9.99
CA LEU A 88 4.24 -1.67 10.23
C LEU A 88 3.25 -1.19 11.30
N ALA A 89 2.03 -1.73 11.31
CA ALA A 89 1.04 -1.43 12.33
C ALA A 89 1.43 -1.97 13.72
N LYS A 90 2.07 -3.14 13.79
CA LYS A 90 2.55 -3.75 15.04
C LYS A 90 3.76 -3.03 15.64
N ALA A 91 4.63 -2.46 14.80
CA ALA A 91 5.86 -1.80 15.22
C ALA A 91 5.68 -0.34 15.67
N GLY A 92 4.49 0.24 15.49
CA GLY A 92 4.13 1.60 15.91
C GLY A 92 3.33 1.64 17.20
#